data_AF-A0AAC9KAP8-F1
#
_entry.id   AF-A0AAC9KAP8-F1
#
_cell.length_a   1.000
_cell.length_b   1.000
_cell.length_c   1.000
_cell.angle_alpha   90.00
_cell.angle_beta   90.00
_cell.angle_gamma   90.00
#
_symmetry.space_group_name_H-M   'P 1'
#
loop_
_entity.id
_entity.type
_entity.pdbx_description
1 polymer ?
#
loop_
_entity_poly.entity_id
_entity_poly.type
_entity_poly.pdbx_seq_one_letter_code
_entity_poly.pdbx_strand_id
1 'polypeptide(L)'
;MNDDHAFYSLDVPDIGCMPKKFSPADITGREPCNVAASILKGNMILTTKGEVPVEQFDQGVPVVNASHCWTRFQRTMANVILPDAMAGYPVRILPHAIADHVPVRTTFVTPDQCLIIDGHPIPVRTLVNGRSIAYDRTYSEYDAYTLVTEQYTPIVVNGIPMMSAAVINRQSRFRTQEGQQDGVFSFPTPIAANAKAHITTERAVVEPIFHRLRQRSRIHGIGRTLFRPVLTHDPAFYLLGTDDRPIPPLFNKREGWEEFLLPPGVSSVRLLSRTSRPCESIGPFVDDQRLFGVQVGEITLTENSCCRPVTSHLTEASLPGWHDNALSSARWTQGDALLNLTERQSNTTGFLAIRLLAGGPYVIGERDLSTTSCL
;
A
#
# COMPACT_ATOMS: atom_id res chain seq x y z
N MET A 1 7.72 -29.25 -59.71
CA MET A 1 8.44 -30.34 -59.03
C MET A 1 9.18 -29.67 -57.89
N ASN A 2 8.52 -29.55 -56.74
CA ASN A 2 8.60 -30.46 -55.59
C ASN A 2 9.98 -30.30 -54.90
N ASP A 3 10.11 -29.99 -53.61
CA ASP A 3 9.22 -30.22 -52.47
C ASP A 3 9.37 -29.14 -51.38
N ASP A 4 8.23 -28.74 -50.82
CA ASP A 4 8.08 -28.28 -49.43
C ASP A 4 8.47 -29.42 -48.48
N HIS A 5 9.16 -29.11 -47.38
CA HIS A 5 8.86 -29.58 -46.02
C HIS A 5 9.97 -29.19 -45.01
N ALA A 6 9.52 -28.49 -43.95
CA ALA A 6 9.96 -28.62 -42.55
C ALA A 6 11.23 -27.87 -42.07
N PHE A 7 11.33 -27.30 -40.85
CA PHE A 7 10.48 -27.33 -39.65
C PHE A 7 10.65 -26.00 -38.87
N TYR A 8 9.54 -25.53 -38.29
CA TYR A 8 9.52 -24.60 -37.17
C TYR A 8 10.38 -25.15 -36.03
N SER A 9 11.40 -24.39 -35.60
CA SER A 9 12.07 -24.65 -34.32
C SER A 9 11.13 -24.18 -33.21
N LEU A 10 10.62 -25.15 -32.44
CA LEU A 10 10.01 -24.89 -31.14
C LEU A 10 11.13 -24.46 -30.19
N ASP A 11 11.28 -23.16 -29.99
CA ASP A 11 12.09 -22.66 -28.89
C ASP A 11 11.42 -23.09 -27.59
N VAL A 12 11.98 -24.14 -26.97
CA VAL A 12 11.62 -24.60 -25.65
C VAL A 12 12.02 -23.48 -24.68
N PRO A 13 11.11 -22.92 -23.85
CA PRO A 13 11.47 -21.91 -22.88
C PRO A 13 12.52 -22.49 -21.94
N ASP A 14 13.62 -21.76 -21.77
CA ASP A 14 14.69 -22.15 -20.84
C ASP A 14 14.13 -22.17 -19.41
N ILE A 15 13.87 -23.38 -18.92
CA ILE A 15 13.32 -23.65 -17.57
C ILE A 15 14.23 -23.04 -16.49
N GLY A 16 15.51 -22.78 -16.81
CA GLY A 16 16.48 -22.13 -15.92
C GLY A 16 16.30 -20.61 -15.74
N CYS A 17 15.53 -19.93 -16.59
CA CYS A 17 15.29 -18.48 -16.53
C CYS A 17 13.98 -18.08 -15.83
N MET A 18 13.20 -19.05 -15.35
CA MET A 18 12.05 -18.78 -14.49
C MET A 18 12.53 -18.11 -13.18
N PRO A 19 11.88 -17.03 -12.71
CA PRO A 19 12.34 -16.33 -11.51
C PRO A 19 12.45 -17.32 -10.35
N LYS A 20 13.66 -17.44 -9.77
CA LYS A 20 13.89 -18.20 -8.53
C LYS A 20 12.89 -17.71 -7.49
N LYS A 21 12.08 -18.64 -6.98
CA LYS A 21 11.09 -18.54 -5.89
C LYS A 21 11.20 -17.21 -5.12
N PHE A 22 10.55 -16.17 -5.64
CA PHE A 22 10.12 -15.03 -4.84
C PHE A 22 8.63 -15.25 -4.65
N SER A 23 8.27 -15.91 -3.55
CA SER A 23 6.88 -15.88 -3.15
C SER A 23 6.66 -14.51 -2.49
N PRO A 24 5.68 -13.71 -2.93
CA PRO A 24 5.20 -12.58 -2.16
C PRO A 24 4.88 -12.96 -0.69
N ALA A 25 4.66 -14.24 -0.38
CA ALA A 25 4.56 -14.78 0.97
C ALA A 25 5.69 -14.37 1.92
N ASP A 26 6.90 -14.13 1.42
CA ASP A 26 8.02 -13.64 2.23
C ASP A 26 7.85 -12.17 2.69
N ILE A 27 6.94 -11.42 2.04
CA ILE A 27 6.56 -10.04 2.35
C ILE A 27 5.15 -9.98 2.96
N THR A 28 4.21 -10.83 2.52
CA THR A 28 2.79 -10.78 2.95
C THR A 28 2.56 -11.33 4.37
N GLY A 29 3.60 -11.78 5.08
CA GLY A 29 3.53 -12.24 6.47
C GLY A 29 4.03 -11.25 7.52
N ARG A 30 4.52 -10.06 7.14
CA ARG A 30 5.06 -9.08 8.09
C ARG A 30 4.05 -7.95 8.34
N GLU A 31 3.59 -7.84 9.58
CA GLU A 31 2.67 -6.79 9.97
C GLU A 31 3.27 -5.40 9.67
N PRO A 32 2.47 -4.46 9.10
CA PRO A 32 2.92 -3.09 8.91
C PRO A 32 3.30 -2.46 10.25
N CYS A 33 4.25 -1.53 10.23
CA CYS A 33 4.51 -0.71 11.40
C CYS A 33 3.30 0.21 11.62
N ASN A 34 2.40 -0.18 12.52
CA ASN A 34 1.21 0.60 12.85
C ASN A 34 1.58 1.79 13.73
N VAL A 35 1.77 2.94 13.11
CA VAL A 35 2.12 4.19 13.79
C VAL A 35 0.91 5.13 13.72
N ALA A 36 0.41 5.57 14.87
CA ALA A 36 -0.66 6.56 14.89
C ALA A 36 -0.25 7.85 14.17
N ALA A 37 -1.22 8.54 13.58
CA ALA A 37 -1.08 9.92 13.10
C ALA A 37 -0.46 10.79 14.20
N SER A 38 0.76 11.28 13.99
CA SER A 38 1.56 11.95 15.01
C SER A 38 2.61 12.87 14.40
N ILE A 39 3.07 13.82 15.20
CA ILE A 39 4.21 14.67 14.88
C ILE A 39 5.43 14.21 15.67
N LEU A 40 6.62 14.32 15.10
CA LEU A 40 7.85 13.91 15.77
C LEU A 40 8.36 14.99 16.74
N LYS A 41 9.21 14.58 17.67
CA LYS A 41 9.99 15.48 18.55
C LYS A 41 10.66 16.63 17.76
N GLY A 42 10.67 17.82 18.35
CA GLY A 42 11.29 19.03 17.79
C GLY A 42 10.37 19.83 16.85
N ASN A 43 9.18 19.32 16.53
CA ASN A 43 8.15 20.14 15.89
C ASN A 43 7.50 21.07 16.91
N MET A 44 7.13 22.28 16.47
CA MET A 44 6.55 23.31 17.33
C MET A 44 5.04 23.43 17.11
N ILE A 45 4.28 23.40 18.20
CA ILE A 45 2.83 23.60 18.23
C ILE A 45 2.57 25.09 18.45
N LEU A 46 1.70 25.69 17.65
CA LEU A 46 1.26 27.07 17.87
C LEU A 46 0.17 27.11 18.97
N THR A 47 0.53 27.70 20.10
CA THR A 47 -0.38 27.95 21.22
C THR A 47 -0.88 29.39 21.21
N THR A 48 -1.81 29.73 22.09
CA THR A 48 -2.26 31.12 22.30
C THR A 48 -1.17 32.04 22.86
N LYS A 49 -0.07 31.47 23.40
CA LYS A 49 1.07 32.20 23.99
C LYS A 49 2.32 32.17 23.11
N GLY A 50 2.25 31.55 21.93
CA GLY A 50 3.39 31.36 21.03
C GLY A 50 3.69 29.90 20.73
N GLU A 51 4.82 29.63 20.09
CA GLU A 51 5.24 28.29 19.69
C GLU A 51 5.89 27.51 20.84
N VAL A 52 5.44 26.28 21.07
CA VAL A 52 5.98 25.37 22.10
C VAL A 52 6.39 24.05 21.44
N PRO A 53 7.58 23.49 21.74
CA PRO A 53 7.98 22.20 21.19
C PRO A 53 7.07 21.09 21.72
N VAL A 54 6.71 20.14 20.87
CA VAL A 54 5.72 19.10 21.22
C VAL A 54 6.12 18.27 22.45
N GLU A 55 7.41 18.01 22.64
CA GLU A 55 7.93 17.28 23.79
C GLU A 55 7.86 18.03 25.12
N GLN A 56 7.66 19.36 25.09
CA GLN A 56 7.47 20.21 26.27
C GLN A 56 6.04 20.76 26.35
N PHE A 57 5.12 20.26 25.53
CA PHE A 57 3.74 20.75 25.52
C PHE A 57 2.99 20.30 26.77
N ASP A 58 2.56 21.27 27.56
CA ASP A 58 1.78 21.06 28.79
C ASP A 58 0.40 20.49 28.47
N GLN A 59 0.06 19.37 29.10
CA GLN A 59 -1.21 18.67 28.90
C GLN A 59 -2.39 19.57 29.29
N GLY A 60 -3.40 19.64 28.43
CA GLY A 60 -4.63 20.39 28.68
C GLY A 60 -4.54 21.89 28.42
N VAL A 61 -3.43 22.41 27.87
CA VAL A 61 -3.30 23.84 27.55
C VAL A 61 -4.05 24.19 26.25
N PRO A 62 -4.64 25.40 26.14
CA PRO A 62 -5.28 25.85 24.91
C PRO A 62 -4.28 26.07 23.76
N VAL A 63 -4.69 25.62 22.58
CA VAL A 63 -4.06 25.95 21.30
C VAL A 63 -4.98 26.90 20.53
N VAL A 64 -4.49 27.49 19.43
CA VAL A 64 -5.20 28.56 18.70
C VAL A 64 -6.67 28.22 18.37
N ASN A 65 -6.98 26.96 18.07
CA ASN A 65 -8.32 26.51 17.68
C ASN A 65 -8.99 25.54 18.67
N ALA A 66 -8.39 25.25 19.83
CA ALA A 66 -8.96 24.32 20.81
C ALA A 66 -8.67 24.76 22.24
N SER A 67 -9.68 24.71 23.10
CA SER A 67 -9.55 25.07 24.51
C SER A 67 -8.63 24.14 25.31
N HIS A 68 -8.54 22.87 24.89
CA HIS A 68 -7.68 21.87 25.53
C HIS A 68 -7.07 20.97 24.45
N CYS A 69 -5.76 20.81 24.51
CA CYS A 69 -5.02 19.83 23.70
C CYS A 69 -4.20 18.94 24.62
N TRP A 70 -4.08 17.67 24.26
CA TRP A 70 -3.26 16.68 24.94
C TRP A 70 -2.27 16.06 23.95
N THR A 71 -1.19 15.50 24.47
CA THR A 71 -0.23 14.74 23.66
C THR A 71 -0.13 13.30 24.15
N ARG A 72 -0.18 12.35 23.22
CA ARG A 72 0.09 10.94 23.49
C ARG A 72 1.43 10.56 22.90
N PHE A 73 2.36 10.17 23.75
CA PHE A 73 3.69 9.74 23.34
C PHE A 73 3.70 8.29 22.86
N GLN A 74 4.47 8.03 21.81
CA GLN A 74 4.85 6.69 21.37
C GLN A 74 6.29 6.72 20.83
N ARG A 75 7.07 5.69 21.18
CA ARG A 75 8.36 5.41 20.55
C ARG A 75 8.10 4.48 19.37
N THR A 76 8.65 4.80 18.20
CA THR A 76 8.47 4.00 16.98
C THR A 76 9.81 3.55 16.43
N MET A 77 9.86 2.31 15.93
CA MET A 77 11.01 1.74 15.24
C MET A 77 10.62 1.38 13.82
N ALA A 78 11.40 1.87 12.86
CA ALA A 78 11.17 1.59 11.45
C ALA A 78 11.62 0.17 11.11
N ASN A 79 10.83 -0.55 10.32
CA ASN A 79 11.15 -1.87 9.83
C ASN A 79 11.82 -1.80 8.46
N VAL A 80 13.15 -1.77 8.45
CA VAL A 80 13.98 -1.50 7.26
C VAL A 80 13.89 -2.56 6.16
N ILE A 81 13.31 -3.73 6.46
CA ILE A 81 13.09 -4.82 5.49
C ILE A 81 11.76 -4.67 4.73
N LEU A 82 10.90 -3.74 5.14
CA LEU A 82 9.62 -3.46 4.49
C LEU A 82 9.76 -2.32 3.48
N PRO A 83 8.90 -2.26 2.46
CA PRO A 83 8.78 -1.08 1.60
C PRO A 83 8.47 0.18 2.42
N ASP A 84 8.91 1.36 1.94
CA ASP A 84 8.77 2.64 2.64
C ASP A 84 7.36 2.89 3.22
N ALA A 85 6.32 2.58 2.44
CA ALA A 85 4.93 2.76 2.83
C ALA A 85 4.52 1.93 4.06
N MET A 86 5.22 0.83 4.34
CA MET A 86 4.94 -0.09 5.46
C MET A 86 6.04 -0.11 6.52
N ALA A 87 7.22 0.43 6.22
CA ALA A 87 8.38 0.43 7.09
C ALA A 87 8.20 1.32 8.32
N GLY A 88 7.24 2.25 8.32
CA GLY A 88 7.06 3.19 9.43
C GLY A 88 8.15 4.27 9.47
N TYR A 89 8.76 4.62 8.33
CA TYR A 89 9.60 5.81 8.26
C TYR A 89 8.76 7.08 8.43
N PRO A 90 9.28 8.12 9.09
CA PRO A 90 8.60 9.41 9.13
C PRO A 90 8.65 10.06 7.74
N VAL A 91 7.66 10.89 7.45
CA VAL A 91 7.65 11.77 6.29
C VAL A 91 8.23 13.12 6.68
N ARG A 92 9.29 13.53 5.99
CA ARG A 92 9.91 14.84 6.07
C ARG A 92 9.25 15.80 5.08
N ILE A 93 8.87 16.96 5.60
CA ILE A 93 8.32 18.09 4.85
C ILE A 93 9.32 19.25 4.98
N LEU A 94 9.95 19.63 3.87
CA LEU A 94 10.92 20.73 3.84
C LEU A 94 10.24 22.10 3.96
N PRO A 95 10.96 23.15 4.42
CA PRO A 95 10.47 24.52 4.35
C PRO A 95 9.98 24.89 2.94
N HIS A 96 8.94 25.73 2.88
CA HIS A 96 8.31 26.18 1.63
C HIS A 96 7.63 25.09 0.77
N ALA A 97 7.55 23.85 1.27
CA ALA A 97 7.00 22.71 0.51
C ALA A 97 5.53 22.88 0.12
N ILE A 98 4.74 23.56 0.96
CA ILE A 98 3.28 23.67 0.82
C ILE A 98 2.90 25.04 0.24
N ALA A 99 3.38 26.10 0.87
CA ALA A 99 3.19 27.50 0.45
C ALA A 99 4.46 28.29 0.78
N ASP A 100 4.50 29.58 0.46
CA ASP A 100 5.65 30.42 0.86
C ASP A 100 5.75 30.42 2.39
N HIS A 101 6.94 30.09 2.89
CA HIS A 101 7.23 29.96 4.32
C HIS A 101 6.40 28.86 5.04
N VAL A 102 5.81 27.91 4.31
CA VAL A 102 5.04 26.79 4.90
C VAL A 102 5.59 25.42 4.44
N PRO A 103 6.06 24.58 5.37
CA PRO A 103 6.34 24.91 6.77
C PRO A 103 7.44 25.97 6.90
N VAL A 104 7.51 26.58 8.08
CA VAL A 104 8.55 27.55 8.45
C VAL A 104 9.90 26.87 8.66
N ARG A 105 9.87 25.61 9.09
CA ARG A 105 11.05 24.76 9.36
C ARG A 105 10.79 23.32 8.92
N THR A 106 11.84 22.54 8.72
CA THR A 106 11.69 21.12 8.37
C THR A 106 10.81 20.43 9.40
N THR A 107 9.75 19.78 8.92
CA THR A 107 8.72 19.17 9.76
C THR A 107 8.70 17.67 9.51
N PHE A 108 8.68 16.88 10.58
CA PHE A 108 8.67 15.42 10.51
C PHE A 108 7.38 14.87 11.12
N VAL A 109 6.67 14.04 10.37
CA VAL A 109 5.37 13.50 10.78
C VAL A 109 5.27 12.03 10.42
N THR A 110 4.36 11.30 11.06
CA THR A 110 4.07 9.92 10.66
C THR A 110 3.24 9.90 9.37
N PRO A 111 3.28 8.81 8.57
CA PRO A 111 2.65 8.79 7.23
C PRO A 111 1.14 9.04 7.22
N ASP A 112 0.46 8.76 8.33
CA ASP A 112 -0.99 8.90 8.46
C ASP A 112 -1.40 10.24 9.08
N GLN A 113 -0.45 11.08 9.49
CA GLN A 113 -0.75 12.44 9.94
C GLN A 113 -1.37 13.23 8.79
N CYS A 114 -2.55 13.82 9.05
CA CYS A 114 -3.28 14.56 8.04
C CYS A 114 -2.90 16.05 8.06
N LEU A 115 -2.48 16.56 6.91
CA LEU A 115 -2.29 17.99 6.67
C LEU A 115 -3.59 18.56 6.12
N ILE A 116 -3.96 19.78 6.52
CA ILE A 116 -5.14 20.45 5.98
C ILE A 116 -4.68 21.37 4.86
N ILE A 117 -5.01 21.00 3.62
CA ILE A 117 -4.64 21.74 2.40
C ILE A 117 -5.94 22.06 1.64
N ASP A 118 -6.17 23.34 1.35
CA ASP A 118 -7.40 23.83 0.71
C ASP A 118 -8.67 23.33 1.42
N GLY A 119 -8.64 23.24 2.75
CA GLY A 119 -9.77 22.75 3.57
C GLY A 119 -9.88 21.23 3.70
N HIS A 120 -9.04 20.45 3.02
CA HIS A 120 -9.09 18.99 3.01
C HIS A 120 -8.04 18.40 3.96
N PRO A 121 -8.42 17.58 4.96
CA PRO A 121 -7.46 16.82 5.77
C PRO A 121 -6.96 15.61 4.98
N ILE A 122 -5.75 15.72 4.45
CA ILE A 122 -5.13 14.73 3.55
C ILE A 122 -3.96 14.05 4.27
N PRO A 123 -3.92 12.70 4.32
CA PRO A 123 -2.79 12.00 4.91
C PRO A 123 -1.49 12.29 4.17
N VAL A 124 -0.42 12.60 4.91
CA VAL A 124 0.83 13.04 4.30
C VAL A 124 1.46 12.00 3.36
N ARG A 125 1.26 10.70 3.59
CA ARG A 125 1.73 9.62 2.70
C ARG A 125 1.26 9.81 1.26
N THR A 126 0.07 10.37 1.06
CA THR A 126 -0.49 10.57 -0.28
C THR A 126 0.06 11.79 -1.00
N LEU A 127 0.79 12.64 -0.27
CA LEU A 127 1.43 13.86 -0.76
C LEU A 127 2.94 13.68 -1.00
N VAL A 128 3.49 12.48 -0.78
CA VAL A 128 4.93 12.17 -0.90
C VAL A 128 5.40 12.34 -2.35
N ASN A 129 5.93 13.52 -2.67
CA ASN A 129 6.38 13.86 -4.03
C ASN A 129 7.84 13.47 -4.32
N GLY A 130 8.52 12.83 -3.37
CA GLY A 130 9.90 12.37 -3.48
C GLY A 130 10.92 13.51 -3.55
N ARG A 131 10.54 14.74 -3.16
CA ARG A 131 11.38 15.94 -3.19
C ARG A 131 11.22 16.76 -1.91
N SER A 132 10.25 17.66 -1.87
CA SER A 132 9.95 18.52 -0.73
C SER A 132 9.18 17.78 0.36
N ILE A 133 8.45 16.72 -0.01
CA ILE A 133 7.75 15.80 0.88
C ILE A 133 8.24 14.39 0.55
N ALA A 134 8.96 13.77 1.48
CA ALA A 134 9.60 12.47 1.25
C ALA A 134 9.75 11.67 2.55
N TYR A 135 9.72 10.35 2.47
CA TYR A 135 10.13 9.48 3.58
C TYR A 135 11.59 9.75 3.96
N ASP A 136 11.87 9.80 5.26
CA ASP A 136 13.22 9.97 5.78
C ASP A 136 13.77 8.66 6.36
N ARG A 137 14.62 8.01 5.56
CA ARG A 137 15.20 6.70 5.88
C ARG A 137 16.35 6.76 6.88
N THR A 138 16.80 7.96 7.27
CA THR A 138 17.85 8.10 8.30
C THR A 138 17.31 7.80 9.70
N TYR A 139 15.98 7.77 9.87
CA TYR A 139 15.33 7.43 11.13
C TYR A 139 15.03 5.93 11.20
N SER A 140 15.86 5.19 11.94
CA SER A 140 15.56 3.81 12.37
C SER A 140 14.66 3.78 13.60
N GLU A 141 14.66 4.84 14.40
CA GLU A 141 13.83 5.02 15.59
C GLU A 141 13.52 6.51 15.82
N TYR A 142 12.35 6.80 16.40
CA TYR A 142 11.95 8.17 16.72
C TYR A 142 10.86 8.26 17.80
N ASP A 143 10.79 9.44 18.41
CA ASP A 143 9.75 9.85 19.36
C ASP A 143 8.62 10.58 18.62
N ALA A 144 7.41 10.06 18.73
CA ALA A 144 6.22 10.62 18.10
C ALA A 144 5.15 10.96 19.12
N TYR A 145 4.43 12.04 18.85
CA TYR A 145 3.41 12.62 19.71
C TYR A 145 2.12 12.81 18.93
N THR A 146 1.07 12.08 19.29
CA THR A 146 -0.28 12.29 18.76
C THR A 146 -0.88 13.51 19.46
N LEU A 147 -1.29 14.52 18.70
CA LEU A 147 -2.04 15.65 19.26
C LEU A 147 -3.52 15.27 19.35
N VAL A 148 -4.12 15.44 20.52
CA VAL A 148 -5.49 15.04 20.79
C VAL A 148 -6.29 16.20 21.35
N THR A 149 -7.49 16.42 20.84
CA THR A 149 -8.44 17.44 21.30
C THR A 149 -9.80 16.81 21.59
N GLU A 150 -10.73 17.56 22.18
CA GLU A 150 -12.07 17.03 22.50
C GLU A 150 -12.86 16.61 21.26
N GLN A 151 -12.62 17.28 20.14
CA GLN A 151 -13.16 16.96 18.81
C GLN A 151 -12.02 17.00 17.80
N TYR A 152 -12.27 16.57 16.56
CA TYR A 152 -11.30 16.74 15.48
C TYR A 152 -11.12 18.22 15.16
N THR A 153 -9.93 18.75 15.41
CA THR A 153 -9.66 20.18 15.34
C THR A 153 -8.36 20.45 14.58
N PRO A 154 -8.33 21.46 13.69
CA PRO A 154 -7.09 21.93 13.09
C PRO A 154 -6.12 22.50 14.14
N ILE A 155 -4.93 21.94 14.26
CA ILE A 155 -3.83 22.46 15.08
C ILE A 155 -2.68 22.88 14.17
N VAL A 156 -2.09 24.04 14.43
CA VAL A 156 -0.97 24.54 13.62
C VAL A 156 0.35 24.05 14.19
N VAL A 157 1.14 23.36 13.35
CA VAL A 157 2.45 22.81 13.69
C VAL A 157 3.48 23.31 12.67
N ASN A 158 4.50 24.05 13.13
CA ASN A 158 5.51 24.70 12.27
C ASN A 158 4.92 25.51 11.09
N GLY A 159 3.75 26.12 11.30
CA GLY A 159 3.00 26.85 10.27
C GLY A 159 2.11 26.00 9.37
N ILE A 160 2.08 24.67 9.53
CA ILE A 160 1.18 23.78 8.78
C ILE A 160 -0.07 23.51 9.62
N PRO A 161 -1.28 23.79 9.11
CA PRO A 161 -2.51 23.29 9.71
C PRO A 161 -2.59 21.76 9.57
N MET A 162 -2.70 21.06 10.68
CA MET A 162 -2.78 19.60 10.75
C MET A 162 -4.00 19.16 11.54
N MET A 163 -4.59 18.03 11.18
CA MET A 163 -5.75 17.48 11.90
C MET A 163 -5.28 16.78 13.18
N SER A 164 -5.90 17.11 14.32
CA SER A 164 -5.72 16.38 15.58
C SER A 164 -6.49 15.05 15.58
N ALA A 165 -6.19 14.18 16.54
CA ALA A 165 -7.11 13.11 16.93
C ALA A 165 -8.18 13.65 17.89
N ALA A 166 -9.33 12.98 17.99
CA ALA A 166 -10.38 13.31 18.95
C ALA A 166 -10.38 12.33 20.13
N VAL A 167 -10.67 12.78 21.35
CA VAL A 167 -10.93 11.90 22.50
C VAL A 167 -12.18 11.05 22.25
N ILE A 168 -12.14 9.73 22.50
CA ILE A 168 -13.30 8.84 22.29
C ILE A 168 -14.15 8.70 23.56
N ASN A 169 -13.52 8.66 24.74
CA ASN A 169 -14.27 8.54 25.99
C ASN A 169 -13.61 9.37 27.09
N ARG A 170 -14.40 10.19 27.80
CA ARG A 170 -13.96 10.95 28.97
C ARG A 170 -14.61 10.28 30.17
N GLN A 171 -13.84 9.57 31.00
CA GLN A 171 -14.44 9.03 32.23
C GLN A 171 -14.91 10.20 33.11
N SER A 172 -16.17 10.15 33.56
CA SER A 172 -16.75 11.19 34.42
C SER A 172 -15.90 11.39 35.68
N ARG A 173 -15.73 12.66 36.07
CA ARG A 173 -14.92 13.07 37.21
C ARG A 173 -15.40 12.37 38.48
N PHE A 174 -14.52 11.68 39.20
CA PHE A 174 -14.78 11.31 40.59
C PHE A 174 -14.28 12.44 41.49
N ARG A 175 -15.14 12.95 42.38
CA ARG A 175 -14.77 13.96 43.37
C ARG A 175 -14.15 13.24 44.57
N THR A 176 -12.84 13.20 44.66
CA THR A 176 -12.14 12.76 45.89
C THR A 176 -12.08 13.94 46.88
N GLN A 177 -11.99 13.62 48.18
CA GLN A 177 -11.97 14.63 49.26
C GLN A 177 -10.74 15.56 49.21
N GLU A 178 -9.72 15.25 48.41
CA GLU A 178 -8.48 16.03 48.27
C GLU A 178 -8.45 16.99 47.06
N GLY A 179 -9.54 17.12 46.31
CA GLY A 179 -9.64 18.06 45.19
C GLY A 179 -10.02 17.39 43.87
N GLN A 180 -10.34 18.22 42.88
CA GLN A 180 -10.78 17.78 41.56
C GLN A 180 -9.57 17.28 40.76
N GLN A 181 -9.42 15.96 40.58
CA GLN A 181 -8.49 15.41 39.59
C GLN A 181 -9.14 15.40 38.21
N ASP A 182 -8.38 15.76 37.17
CA ASP A 182 -8.83 15.61 35.79
C ASP A 182 -9.14 14.14 35.49
N GLY A 183 -10.32 13.88 34.91
CA GLY A 183 -10.76 12.52 34.62
C GLY A 183 -9.84 11.78 33.64
N VAL A 184 -9.81 10.45 33.72
CA VAL A 184 -9.04 9.61 32.79
C VAL A 184 -9.61 9.76 31.38
N PHE A 185 -8.79 10.28 30.46
CA PHE A 185 -9.12 10.36 29.04
C PHE A 185 -8.80 9.04 28.35
N SER A 186 -9.78 8.46 27.66
CA SER A 186 -9.57 7.37 26.71
C SER A 186 -9.42 7.96 25.31
N PHE A 187 -8.21 7.84 24.80
CA PHE A 187 -7.86 8.27 23.45
C PHE A 187 -8.18 7.17 22.44
N PRO A 188 -8.36 7.50 21.14
CA PRO A 188 -8.44 6.51 20.09
C PRO A 188 -7.25 5.57 20.18
N THR A 189 -7.49 4.27 20.18
CA THR A 189 -6.45 3.33 19.76
C THR A 189 -6.10 3.64 18.30
N PRO A 190 -4.84 3.44 17.87
CA PRO A 190 -4.41 3.68 16.48
C PRO A 190 -5.26 2.94 15.42
N ILE A 191 -6.06 1.96 15.85
CA ILE A 191 -6.84 1.04 15.03
C ILE A 191 -8.34 1.42 14.96
N ALA A 192 -8.81 2.42 15.72
CA ALA A 192 -10.24 2.77 15.73
C ALA A 192 -10.68 3.46 14.41
N ALA A 193 -10.95 2.65 13.39
CA ALA A 193 -11.34 3.01 12.03
C ALA A 193 -12.71 3.69 11.90
N ASN A 194 -13.48 3.84 12.99
CA ASN A 194 -14.90 4.20 12.93
C ASN A 194 -15.20 5.66 13.26
N ALA A 195 -14.20 6.49 13.51
CA ALA A 195 -14.35 7.92 13.69
C ALA A 195 -13.43 8.72 12.76
N LYS A 196 -13.24 8.28 11.51
CA LYS A 196 -12.49 9.09 10.53
C LYS A 196 -13.24 10.42 10.32
N ALA A 197 -12.82 11.48 11.02
CA ALA A 197 -13.12 12.85 10.61
C ALA A 197 -12.80 12.94 9.13
N HIS A 198 -13.78 13.27 8.28
CA HIS A 198 -13.74 13.24 6.81
C HIS A 198 -12.33 13.30 6.18
N ILE A 199 -11.57 12.19 6.24
CA ILE A 199 -10.20 12.14 5.74
C ILE A 199 -10.32 12.10 4.23
N THR A 200 -9.68 13.03 3.54
CA THR A 200 -9.76 13.12 2.09
C THR A 200 -8.71 12.20 1.46
N THR A 201 -9.15 11.05 0.97
CA THR A 201 -8.33 10.09 0.22
C THR A 201 -8.78 9.92 -1.24
N GLU A 202 -9.81 10.66 -1.65
CA GLU A 202 -10.37 10.65 -3.00
C GLU A 202 -9.34 11.17 -4.01
N ARG A 203 -8.96 10.31 -4.97
CA ARG A 203 -7.96 10.62 -6.00
C ARG A 203 -8.27 11.94 -6.73
N ALA A 204 -9.54 12.19 -7.05
CA ALA A 204 -9.98 13.40 -7.75
C ALA A 204 -9.60 14.70 -7.02
N VAL A 205 -9.44 14.66 -5.69
CA VAL A 205 -9.02 15.81 -4.88
C VAL A 205 -7.52 15.78 -4.59
N VAL A 206 -6.98 14.60 -4.23
CA VAL A 206 -5.60 14.46 -3.76
C VAL A 206 -4.59 14.58 -4.91
N GLU A 207 -4.87 14.01 -6.09
CA GLU A 207 -3.93 13.99 -7.22
C GLU A 207 -3.59 15.41 -7.75
N PRO A 208 -4.57 16.33 -7.96
CA PRO A 208 -4.26 17.71 -8.31
C PRO A 208 -3.38 18.43 -7.27
N ILE A 209 -3.67 18.23 -5.97
CA ILE A 209 -2.88 18.83 -4.87
C ILE A 209 -1.46 18.28 -4.88
N PHE A 210 -1.29 16.97 -5.00
CA PHE A 210 0.02 16.32 -5.13
C PHE A 210 0.82 16.94 -6.29
N HIS A 211 0.22 17.07 -7.47
CA HIS A 211 0.88 17.64 -8.64
C HIS A 211 1.26 19.10 -8.43
N ARG A 212 0.41 19.91 -7.81
CA ARG A 212 0.70 21.31 -7.44
C ARG A 212 1.91 21.40 -6.51
N LEU A 213 1.94 20.62 -5.43
CA LEU A 213 3.04 20.60 -4.47
C LEU A 213 4.35 20.13 -5.13
N ARG A 214 4.28 19.11 -5.98
CA ARG A 214 5.43 18.62 -6.74
C ARG A 214 5.96 19.65 -7.73
N GLN A 215 5.09 20.35 -8.44
CA GLN A 215 5.46 21.42 -9.38
C GLN A 215 6.10 22.59 -8.64
N ARG A 216 5.52 23.01 -7.51
CA ARG A 216 6.08 24.03 -6.63
C ARG A 216 7.51 23.68 -6.21
N SER A 217 7.74 22.46 -5.71
CA SER A 217 9.08 21.98 -5.35
C SER A 217 10.09 22.06 -6.50
N ARG A 218 9.65 21.87 -7.75
CA ARG A 218 10.52 22.01 -8.92
C ARG A 218 10.87 23.47 -9.20
N ILE A 219 9.88 24.35 -9.20
CA ILE A 219 10.06 25.79 -9.49
C ILE A 219 11.01 26.43 -8.48
N HIS A 220 10.86 26.11 -7.20
CA HIS A 220 11.67 26.69 -6.12
C HIS A 220 12.94 25.90 -5.80
N GLY A 221 13.27 24.85 -6.56
CA GLY A 221 14.47 24.04 -6.33
C GLY A 221 14.50 23.31 -4.97
N ILE A 222 13.34 23.04 -4.37
CA ILE A 222 13.23 22.45 -3.03
C ILE A 222 13.41 20.92 -3.14
N GLY A 223 14.46 20.39 -2.51
CA GLY A 223 14.75 18.96 -2.48
C GLY A 223 15.27 18.40 -3.81
N ARG A 224 15.77 17.17 -3.79
CA ARG A 224 16.27 16.45 -4.97
C ARG A 224 15.25 15.39 -5.37
N THR A 225 15.12 15.13 -6.68
CA THR A 225 14.26 14.05 -7.18
C THR A 225 14.77 12.71 -6.66
N LEU A 226 13.94 11.99 -5.93
CA LEU A 226 14.12 10.56 -5.72
C LEU A 226 13.67 9.77 -6.96
N PHE A 227 14.31 8.61 -7.13
CA PHE A 227 14.18 7.69 -8.27
C PHE A 227 12.74 7.47 -8.72
N ARG A 228 12.51 7.41 -10.03
CA ARG A 228 11.22 7.01 -10.60
C ARG A 228 11.23 5.49 -10.79
N PRO A 229 10.24 4.75 -10.24
CA PRO A 229 10.14 3.33 -10.51
C PRO A 229 9.98 3.09 -12.01
N VAL A 230 10.63 2.03 -12.51
CA VAL A 230 10.34 1.53 -13.85
C VAL A 230 9.07 0.68 -13.76
N LEU A 231 8.17 0.84 -14.73
CA LEU A 231 6.88 0.17 -14.76
C LEU A 231 6.82 -0.82 -15.92
N THR A 232 6.19 -1.97 -15.69
CA THR A 232 5.81 -2.93 -16.74
C THR A 232 4.33 -3.28 -16.64
N HIS A 233 3.71 -3.66 -17.75
CA HIS A 233 2.36 -4.22 -17.75
C HIS A 233 2.36 -5.74 -17.86
N ASP A 234 3.54 -6.36 -18.05
CA ASP A 234 3.67 -7.81 -18.06
C ASP A 234 3.53 -8.35 -16.61
N PRO A 235 2.53 -9.19 -16.32
CA PRO A 235 2.39 -9.80 -15.01
C PRO A 235 3.43 -10.90 -14.74
N ALA A 236 4.22 -11.35 -15.74
CA ALA A 236 4.99 -12.61 -15.66
C ALA A 236 4.16 -13.72 -15.02
N PHE A 237 2.97 -13.95 -15.58
CA PHE A 237 1.98 -14.85 -15.02
C PHE A 237 2.31 -16.31 -15.35
N TYR A 238 2.34 -17.17 -14.32
CA TYR A 238 2.57 -18.60 -14.48
C TYR A 238 1.89 -19.38 -13.35
N LEU A 239 1.81 -20.71 -13.50
CA LEU A 239 1.27 -21.58 -12.47
C LEU A 239 2.39 -22.34 -11.75
N LEU A 240 2.15 -22.66 -10.49
CA LEU A 240 2.97 -23.59 -9.73
C LEU A 240 2.15 -24.84 -9.41
N GLY A 241 2.67 -26.01 -9.78
CA GLY A 241 2.11 -27.30 -9.38
C GLY A 241 2.28 -27.56 -7.88
N THR A 242 1.62 -28.62 -7.37
CA THR A 242 1.74 -29.06 -5.98
C THR A 242 3.14 -29.55 -5.61
N ASP A 243 3.96 -29.88 -6.60
CA ASP A 243 5.36 -30.30 -6.50
C ASP A 243 6.36 -29.14 -6.64
N ASP A 244 5.89 -27.90 -6.51
CA ASP A 244 6.68 -26.67 -6.69
C ASP A 244 7.31 -26.52 -8.09
N ARG A 245 6.82 -27.27 -9.11
CA ARG A 245 7.28 -27.11 -10.49
C ARG A 245 6.52 -26.00 -11.22
N PRO A 246 7.23 -25.08 -11.91
CA PRO A 246 6.57 -24.05 -12.71
C PRO A 246 5.92 -24.68 -13.95
N ILE A 247 4.70 -24.23 -14.25
CA ILE A 247 3.95 -24.57 -15.45
C ILE A 247 3.77 -23.24 -16.23
N PRO A 248 4.54 -23.03 -17.32
CA PRO A 248 4.49 -21.80 -18.09
C PRO A 248 3.18 -21.71 -18.91
N PRO A 249 2.73 -20.48 -19.24
CA PRO A 249 1.64 -20.30 -20.19
C PRO A 249 2.07 -20.74 -21.59
N LEU A 250 1.12 -21.17 -22.40
CA LEU A 250 1.32 -21.46 -23.81
C LEU A 250 1.52 -20.15 -24.60
N PHE A 251 2.41 -20.19 -25.59
CA PHE A 251 2.79 -18.99 -26.38
C PHE A 251 1.67 -18.47 -27.28
N ASN A 252 0.92 -19.37 -27.93
CA ASN A 252 -0.14 -19.03 -28.87
C ASN A 252 -1.50 -18.97 -28.15
N LYS A 253 -1.67 -17.95 -27.32
CA LYS A 253 -2.90 -17.71 -26.54
C LYS A 253 -3.81 -16.69 -27.20
N ARG A 254 -5.12 -16.81 -26.94
CA ARG A 254 -6.10 -15.78 -27.29
C ARG A 254 -5.93 -14.55 -26.38
N GLU A 255 -6.27 -13.36 -26.89
CA GLU A 255 -6.12 -12.11 -26.14
C GLU A 255 -6.89 -12.15 -24.80
N GLY A 256 -6.22 -11.76 -23.72
CA GLY A 256 -6.79 -11.73 -22.37
C GLY A 256 -6.92 -13.10 -21.70
N TRP A 257 -6.43 -14.18 -22.30
CA TRP A 257 -6.41 -15.50 -21.68
C TRP A 257 -5.00 -16.04 -21.55
N GLU A 258 -4.76 -16.72 -20.43
CA GLU A 258 -3.56 -17.47 -20.15
C GLU A 258 -3.91 -18.96 -20.14
N GLU A 259 -3.23 -19.73 -20.97
CA GLU A 259 -3.58 -21.12 -21.26
C GLU A 259 -2.43 -22.04 -20.85
N PHE A 260 -2.73 -23.16 -20.20
CA PHE A 260 -1.75 -24.03 -19.55
C PHE A 260 -2.06 -25.50 -19.80
N LEU A 261 -1.00 -26.28 -19.98
CA LEU A 261 -1.07 -27.74 -19.95
C LEU A 261 -0.77 -28.25 -18.54
N LEU A 262 -1.76 -28.80 -17.87
CA LEU A 262 -1.64 -29.35 -16.53
C LEU A 262 -1.22 -30.82 -16.58
N PRO A 263 -0.13 -31.21 -15.88
CA PRO A 263 0.24 -32.61 -15.81
C PRO A 263 -0.80 -33.45 -15.05
N PRO A 264 -0.78 -34.79 -15.25
CA PRO A 264 -1.57 -35.71 -14.45
C PRO A 264 -1.30 -35.56 -12.95
N GLY A 265 -2.32 -35.77 -12.13
CA GLY A 265 -2.20 -35.81 -10.67
C GLY A 265 -2.19 -34.44 -9.96
N VAL A 266 -2.25 -33.33 -10.69
CA VAL A 266 -2.29 -31.97 -10.08
C VAL A 266 -3.72 -31.62 -9.69
N SER A 267 -4.08 -31.66 -8.41
CA SER A 267 -5.44 -31.34 -7.93
C SER A 267 -5.65 -29.84 -7.63
N SER A 268 -4.58 -29.09 -7.48
CA SER A 268 -4.58 -27.64 -7.27
C SER A 268 -3.33 -27.02 -7.87
N VAL A 269 -3.39 -25.73 -8.17
CA VAL A 269 -2.26 -24.94 -8.64
C VAL A 269 -2.20 -23.62 -7.90
N ARG A 270 -1.02 -23.00 -7.84
CA ARG A 270 -0.88 -21.61 -7.38
C ARG A 270 -0.72 -20.69 -8.59
N LEU A 271 -1.41 -19.56 -8.60
CA LEU A 271 -1.40 -18.54 -9.64
C LEU A 271 -0.43 -17.45 -9.24
N LEU A 272 0.71 -17.38 -9.91
CA LEU A 272 1.81 -16.50 -9.57
C LEU A 272 1.88 -15.35 -10.58
N SER A 273 2.05 -14.12 -10.06
CA SER A 273 2.24 -12.90 -10.86
C SER A 273 3.10 -11.89 -10.12
N ARG A 274 3.68 -10.96 -10.88
CA ARG A 274 4.16 -9.68 -10.35
C ARG A 274 3.04 -9.01 -9.59
N THR A 275 3.45 -8.23 -8.60
CA THR A 275 2.52 -7.47 -7.78
C THR A 275 2.98 -6.04 -7.59
N SER A 276 2.01 -5.15 -7.40
CA SER A 276 2.29 -3.78 -7.01
C SER A 276 1.12 -3.19 -6.25
N ARG A 277 1.41 -2.15 -5.46
CA ARG A 277 0.37 -1.33 -4.85
C ARG A 277 0.03 -0.19 -5.81
N PRO A 278 -1.25 0.19 -5.94
CA PRO A 278 -1.65 1.36 -6.70
C PRO A 278 -0.92 2.64 -6.25
N CYS A 279 -0.66 2.78 -4.94
CA CYS A 279 0.10 3.90 -4.38
C CYS A 279 1.58 3.95 -4.84
N GLU A 280 2.13 2.84 -5.33
CA GLU A 280 3.50 2.73 -5.84
C GLU A 280 3.56 2.82 -7.37
N SER A 281 2.62 2.16 -8.06
CA SER A 281 2.64 2.05 -9.53
C SER A 281 1.90 3.16 -10.27
N ILE A 282 0.80 3.68 -9.70
CA ILE A 282 0.06 4.82 -10.23
C ILE A 282 0.61 6.11 -9.62
N GLY A 283 0.71 6.13 -8.29
CA GLY A 283 1.39 7.18 -7.55
C GLY A 283 0.86 7.36 -6.12
N PRO A 284 1.59 8.09 -5.26
CA PRO A 284 1.28 8.18 -3.83
C PRO A 284 -0.11 8.75 -3.53
N PHE A 285 -0.65 9.59 -4.40
CA PHE A 285 -1.99 10.17 -4.29
C PHE A 285 -3.14 9.15 -4.38
N VAL A 286 -2.84 7.86 -4.63
CA VAL A 286 -3.79 6.76 -4.51
C VAL A 286 -3.66 6.13 -3.11
N ASP A 287 -4.76 6.08 -2.37
CA ASP A 287 -4.77 5.58 -0.98
C ASP A 287 -4.70 4.05 -0.86
N ASP A 288 -5.05 3.33 -1.93
CA ASP A 288 -5.07 1.87 -1.90
C ASP A 288 -3.64 1.30 -1.77
N GLN A 289 -3.35 0.78 -0.58
CA GLN A 289 -2.07 0.17 -0.20
C GLN A 289 -2.08 -1.36 -0.32
N ARG A 290 -3.16 -1.94 -0.83
CA ARG A 290 -3.25 -3.39 -1.04
C ARG A 290 -2.33 -3.80 -2.19
N LEU A 291 -1.76 -4.99 -2.03
CA LEU A 291 -0.90 -5.60 -3.02
C LEU A 291 -1.76 -6.35 -4.05
N PHE A 292 -1.69 -5.97 -5.33
CA PHE A 292 -2.48 -6.59 -6.40
C PHE A 292 -1.59 -7.32 -7.39
N GLY A 293 -1.96 -8.56 -7.72
CA GLY A 293 -1.41 -9.32 -8.83
C GLY A 293 -2.23 -9.09 -10.09
N VAL A 294 -3.12 -10.03 -10.40
CA VAL A 294 -4.02 -10.00 -11.55
C VAL A 294 -5.48 -10.14 -11.11
N GLN A 295 -6.40 -9.57 -11.88
CA GLN A 295 -7.83 -9.80 -11.71
C GLN A 295 -8.24 -10.98 -12.58
N VAL A 296 -8.62 -12.08 -11.94
CA VAL A 296 -9.02 -13.30 -12.62
C VAL A 296 -10.53 -13.29 -12.79
N GLY A 297 -10.98 -13.51 -14.02
CA GLY A 297 -12.39 -13.73 -14.36
C GLY A 297 -12.66 -15.20 -14.59
N GLU A 298 -13.23 -15.52 -15.75
CA GLU A 298 -13.58 -16.90 -16.11
C GLU A 298 -12.37 -17.84 -16.12
N ILE A 299 -12.56 -19.05 -15.57
CA ILE A 299 -11.60 -20.15 -15.63
C ILE A 299 -12.30 -21.39 -16.16
N THR A 300 -11.69 -22.05 -17.14
CA THR A 300 -12.20 -23.30 -17.72
C THR A 300 -11.12 -24.37 -17.69
N LEU A 301 -11.52 -25.60 -17.39
CA LEU A 301 -10.67 -26.78 -17.46
C LEU A 301 -11.26 -27.76 -18.48
N THR A 302 -10.44 -28.18 -19.42
CA THR A 302 -10.78 -29.21 -20.41
C THR A 302 -9.98 -30.48 -20.15
N GLU A 303 -10.67 -31.60 -19.95
CA GLU A 303 -10.10 -32.93 -19.73
C GLU A 303 -10.95 -33.97 -20.48
N ASN A 304 -10.31 -34.93 -21.17
CA ASN A 304 -11.00 -35.99 -21.93
C ASN A 304 -12.13 -35.47 -22.85
N SER A 305 -11.90 -34.35 -23.54
CA SER A 305 -12.90 -33.68 -24.40
C SER A 305 -14.11 -33.09 -23.67
N CYS A 306 -14.12 -33.06 -22.34
CA CYS A 306 -15.12 -32.36 -21.53
C CYS A 306 -14.55 -31.03 -21.05
N CYS A 307 -15.23 -29.92 -21.34
CA CYS A 307 -14.87 -28.58 -20.86
C CYS A 307 -15.85 -28.17 -19.75
N ARG A 308 -15.32 -27.72 -18.61
CA ARG A 308 -16.11 -27.28 -17.46
C ARG A 308 -15.54 -26.00 -16.84
N PRO A 309 -16.37 -25.17 -16.20
CA PRO A 309 -15.90 -24.01 -15.46
C PRO A 309 -15.23 -24.43 -14.13
N VAL A 310 -14.25 -23.63 -13.68
CA VAL A 310 -13.65 -23.71 -12.34
C VAL A 310 -13.99 -22.43 -11.58
N THR A 311 -14.95 -22.51 -10.67
CA THR A 311 -15.52 -21.33 -10.00
C THR A 311 -15.09 -21.17 -8.54
N SER A 312 -14.18 -22.01 -8.03
CA SER A 312 -13.72 -22.00 -6.64
C SER A 312 -13.30 -20.60 -6.17
N HIS A 313 -12.58 -19.86 -7.01
CA HIS A 313 -12.17 -18.48 -6.73
C HIS A 313 -13.33 -17.48 -6.54
N LEU A 314 -14.51 -17.75 -7.13
CA LEU A 314 -15.72 -16.91 -7.01
C LEU A 314 -16.66 -17.40 -5.91
N THR A 315 -16.65 -18.69 -5.56
CA THR A 315 -17.60 -19.27 -4.60
C THR A 315 -17.06 -19.37 -3.18
N GLU A 316 -15.75 -19.57 -3.02
CA GLU A 316 -15.14 -19.69 -1.70
C GLU A 316 -14.93 -18.30 -1.06
N ALA A 317 -15.51 -18.06 0.12
CA ALA A 317 -15.42 -16.76 0.79
C ALA A 317 -13.97 -16.39 1.14
N SER A 318 -13.24 -17.35 1.73
CA SER A 318 -11.83 -17.19 2.10
C SER A 318 -11.00 -18.20 1.33
N LEU A 319 -10.08 -17.71 0.50
CA LEU A 319 -9.19 -18.53 -0.31
C LEU A 319 -7.77 -17.93 -0.25
N PRO A 320 -6.73 -18.71 0.09
CA PRO A 320 -5.38 -18.17 0.28
C PRO A 320 -4.85 -17.43 -0.95
N GLY A 321 -4.35 -16.22 -0.74
CA GLY A 321 -3.76 -15.39 -1.78
C GLY A 321 -4.75 -14.66 -2.67
N TRP A 322 -6.04 -14.64 -2.31
CA TRP A 322 -7.08 -13.85 -2.97
C TRP A 322 -7.55 -12.71 -2.07
N HIS A 323 -7.91 -11.58 -2.67
CA HIS A 323 -8.60 -10.48 -1.95
C HIS A 323 -10.04 -10.86 -1.62
N ASP A 324 -10.72 -10.07 -0.79
CA ASP A 324 -12.15 -10.28 -0.53
C ASP A 324 -12.97 -10.28 -1.83
N ASN A 325 -13.96 -11.17 -1.90
CA ASN A 325 -14.79 -11.31 -3.08
C ASN A 325 -15.88 -10.23 -3.14
N ALA A 326 -15.52 -9.06 -3.68
CA ALA A 326 -16.45 -7.95 -3.87
C ALA A 326 -17.26 -8.05 -5.17
N LEU A 327 -16.85 -8.89 -6.13
CA LEU A 327 -17.44 -8.99 -7.47
C LEU A 327 -17.77 -10.46 -7.77
N SER A 328 -19.03 -10.77 -8.04
CA SER A 328 -19.46 -12.15 -8.30
C SER A 328 -18.85 -12.80 -9.55
N SER A 329 -18.24 -12.03 -10.45
CA SER A 329 -17.68 -12.49 -11.73
C SER A 329 -16.17 -12.42 -11.85
N ALA A 330 -15.46 -11.84 -10.87
CA ALA A 330 -14.02 -11.67 -10.93
C ALA A 330 -13.41 -11.46 -9.55
N ARG A 331 -12.16 -11.88 -9.34
CA ARG A 331 -11.47 -11.70 -8.07
C ARG A 331 -10.01 -11.35 -8.27
N TRP A 332 -9.52 -10.41 -7.46
CA TRP A 332 -8.12 -10.01 -7.48
C TRP A 332 -7.26 -10.99 -6.69
N THR A 333 -6.11 -11.35 -7.24
CA THR A 333 -5.06 -12.09 -6.53
C THR A 333 -4.12 -11.14 -5.77
N GLN A 334 -3.44 -11.67 -4.76
CA GLN A 334 -2.36 -11.02 -4.00
C GLN A 334 -0.98 -11.37 -4.56
N GLY A 335 -0.90 -11.90 -5.79
CA GLY A 335 0.34 -12.33 -6.45
C GLY A 335 0.67 -13.80 -6.35
N ASP A 336 0.05 -14.51 -5.41
CA ASP A 336 0.27 -15.93 -5.18
C ASP A 336 -1.02 -16.57 -4.63
N ALA A 337 -1.90 -16.96 -5.55
CA ALA A 337 -3.27 -17.35 -5.27
C ALA A 337 -3.49 -18.86 -5.44
N LEU A 338 -4.09 -19.52 -4.44
CA LEU A 338 -4.44 -20.94 -4.55
C LEU A 338 -5.68 -21.12 -5.46
N LEU A 339 -5.61 -22.00 -6.45
CA LEU A 339 -6.75 -22.43 -7.24
C LEU A 339 -6.97 -23.93 -7.07
N ASN A 340 -8.08 -24.28 -6.43
CA ASN A 340 -8.56 -25.65 -6.35
C ASN A 340 -9.23 -26.01 -7.68
N LEU A 341 -8.75 -27.07 -8.34
CA LEU A 341 -9.27 -27.49 -9.64
C LEU A 341 -10.47 -28.43 -9.51
N THR A 342 -10.57 -29.12 -8.35
CA THR A 342 -11.55 -30.17 -7.95
C THR A 342 -11.84 -31.22 -9.02
N GLU A 343 -12.34 -32.40 -8.68
CA GLU A 343 -12.89 -33.37 -9.67
C GLU A 343 -11.97 -33.72 -10.88
N ARG A 344 -10.64 -33.62 -10.73
CA ARG A 344 -9.69 -34.03 -11.76
C ARG A 344 -9.47 -35.54 -11.70
N GLN A 345 -9.29 -36.18 -12.86
CA GLN A 345 -8.83 -37.56 -12.93
C GLN A 345 -7.30 -37.59 -12.80
N SER A 346 -6.78 -38.37 -11.85
CA SER A 346 -5.35 -38.32 -11.49
C SER A 346 -4.39 -38.77 -12.61
N ASN A 347 -4.89 -39.42 -13.66
CA ASN A 347 -4.09 -39.98 -14.75
C ASN A 347 -4.19 -39.19 -16.08
N THR A 348 -4.90 -38.06 -16.14
CA THR A 348 -5.09 -37.29 -17.38
C THR A 348 -4.38 -35.95 -17.37
N THR A 349 -3.86 -35.57 -18.53
CA THR A 349 -3.43 -34.20 -18.80
C THR A 349 -4.67 -33.32 -18.96
N GLY A 350 -4.64 -32.11 -18.40
CA GLY A 350 -5.71 -31.13 -18.50
C GLY A 350 -5.27 -29.87 -19.22
N PHE A 351 -6.20 -29.18 -19.87
CA PHE A 351 -5.99 -27.87 -20.47
C PHE A 351 -6.74 -26.82 -19.65
N LEU A 352 -6.00 -25.94 -18.98
CA LEU A 352 -6.57 -24.88 -18.14
C LEU A 352 -6.46 -23.54 -18.86
N ALA A 353 -7.58 -22.85 -19.03
CA ALA A 353 -7.60 -21.50 -19.56
C ALA A 353 -8.15 -20.53 -18.52
N ILE A 354 -7.40 -19.47 -18.24
CA ILE A 354 -7.68 -18.45 -17.22
C ILE A 354 -7.80 -17.10 -17.90
N ARG A 355 -8.93 -16.41 -17.71
CA ARG A 355 -9.12 -15.06 -18.25
C ARG A 355 -8.58 -14.02 -17.29
N LEU A 356 -7.64 -13.21 -17.76
CA LEU A 356 -7.13 -12.04 -17.04
C LEU A 356 -7.90 -10.80 -17.50
N LEU A 357 -8.59 -10.15 -16.56
CA LEU A 357 -9.41 -8.97 -16.85
C LEU A 357 -8.66 -7.66 -16.66
N ALA A 358 -7.73 -7.64 -15.69
CA ALA A 358 -6.91 -6.49 -15.36
C ALA A 358 -5.63 -6.94 -14.67
N GLY A 359 -4.62 -6.08 -14.70
CA GLY A 359 -3.34 -6.27 -14.04
C GLY A 359 -2.47 -5.03 -14.24
N GLY A 360 -1.50 -4.86 -13.35
CA GLY A 360 -0.50 -3.81 -13.44
C GLY A 360 -1.07 -2.38 -13.41
N PRO A 361 -0.22 -1.36 -13.72
CA PRO A 361 1.22 -1.51 -13.95
C PRO A 361 1.94 -2.03 -12.70
N TYR A 362 3.06 -2.73 -12.94
CA TYR A 362 3.92 -3.30 -11.91
C TYR A 362 5.24 -2.55 -11.82
N VAL A 363 5.65 -2.19 -10.60
CA VAL A 363 6.96 -1.64 -10.30
C VAL A 363 8.01 -2.74 -10.42
N ILE A 364 9.03 -2.52 -11.24
CA ILE A 364 10.19 -3.41 -11.36
C ILE A 364 11.43 -2.74 -10.78
N GLY A 365 12.22 -3.52 -10.04
CA GLY A 365 13.50 -3.05 -9.48
C GLY A 365 14.59 -3.06 -10.54
N GLU A 366 15.73 -2.39 -10.27
CA GLU A 366 16.90 -2.42 -11.17
C GLU A 366 17.41 -3.84 -11.48
N ARG A 367 17.12 -4.82 -10.62
CA ARG A 367 17.47 -6.24 -10.81
C ARG A 367 16.57 -7.00 -11.78
N ASP A 368 15.38 -6.49 -12.11
CA ASP A 368 14.48 -7.10 -13.11
C ASP A 368 14.78 -6.61 -14.53
N LEU A 369 15.56 -5.52 -14.67
CA LEU A 369 15.99 -4.99 -15.97
C LEU A 369 17.00 -5.90 -16.67
N SER A 370 17.76 -6.71 -15.93
CA SER A 370 18.67 -7.71 -16.53
C SER A 370 17.94 -8.87 -17.19
N THR A 371 16.68 -9.11 -16.84
CA THR A 371 15.86 -10.19 -17.39
C THR A 371 15.12 -9.77 -18.67
N THR A 372 14.98 -8.47 -18.92
CA THR A 372 14.41 -7.95 -20.18
C THR A 372 15.37 -8.08 -21.37
N SER A 373 16.64 -8.42 -21.11
CA SER A 373 17.70 -8.53 -22.13
C SER A 373 17.95 -9.97 -22.61
N CYS A 374 17.26 -10.95 -22.03
CA CYS A 374 17.34 -12.36 -22.41
C CYS A 374 15.94 -12.92 -22.64
N LEU A 375 15.24 -12.39 -23.65
CA LEU A 375 14.09 -13.01 -24.31
C LEU A 375 14.25 -12.83 -25.81
#